data_AF-A0A967FLL6-F1
#
_entry.id   AF-A0A967FLL6-F1
#
_cell.length_a   1.000
_cell.length_b   1.000
_cell.length_c   1.000
_cell.angle_alpha   90.00
_cell.angle_beta   90.00
_cell.angle_gamma   90.00
#
_symmetry.space_group_name_H-M   'P 1'
#
loop_
_entity.id
_entity.type
_entity.pdbx_description
1 polymer ?
#
loop_
_entity_poly.entity_id
_entity_poly.type
_entity_poly.pdbx_seq_one_letter_code
_entity_poly.pdbx_strand_id
1 'polypeptide(L)' 'MVQEFKKDQGIDLSQDKQALQRLKEVAEKTRIELSTVLETEINLPYITADASGPKHLLMKLTRSK' A
#
# COMPACT_ATOMS: atom_id res chain seq x y z
N MET A 1 -6.08 2.27 3.43
CA MET A 1 -4.70 2.27 2.87
C MET A 1 -3.71 3.15 3.63
N VAL A 2 -3.51 4.44 3.32
CA VAL A 2 -2.44 5.25 3.95
C VAL A 2 -2.64 5.42 5.46
N GLN A 3 -3.86 5.67 5.90
CA GLN A 3 -4.19 5.76 7.33
C GLN A 3 -4.06 4.42 8.06
N GLU A 4 -4.39 3.30 7.40
CA GLU A 4 -4.22 1.97 7.98
C GLU A 4 -2.75 1.61 8.11
N PHE A 5 -1.93 1.91 7.09
CA PHE A 5 -0.49 1.71 7.18
C PHE A 5 0.15 2.59 8.25
N LYS A 6 -0.30 3.84 8.38
CA LYS A 6 0.13 4.71 9.48
C LYS A 6 -0.28 4.17 10.85
N LYS A 7 -1.45 3.54 10.97
CA LYS A 7 -1.92 2.93 12.22
C LYS A 7 -1.19 1.63 12.55
N ASP A 8 -0.85 0.83 11.55
CA ASP A 8 -0.22 -0.48 11.70
C ASP A 8 1.31 -0.39 11.86
N GLN A 9 1.95 0.45 11.04
CA GLN A 9 3.41 0.58 10.99
C GLN A 9 3.94 1.87 11.65
N GLY A 10 3.05 2.80 12.02
CA GLY A 10 3.45 4.09 12.62
C GLY A 10 4.04 5.09 11.62
N ILE A 11 4.09 4.77 10.33
CA ILE A 11 4.79 5.57 9.32
C ILE A 11 3.80 6.34 8.46
N ASP A 12 4.02 7.65 8.36
CA ASP A 12 3.23 8.51 7.50
C ASP A 12 3.77 8.54 6.07
N LEU A 13 3.24 7.68 5.21
CA LEU A 13 3.58 7.64 3.78
C LEU A 13 3.17 8.94 3.05
N SER A 14 2.38 9.83 3.65
CA SER A 14 1.98 11.09 3.03
C SER A 14 3.13 12.08 2.86
N GLN A 15 4.21 11.92 3.64
CA GLN A 15 5.41 12.74 3.52
C GLN A 15 6.33 12.28 2.39
N ASP A 16 6.18 11.03 1.92
CA ASP A 16 7.02 10.44 0.90
C ASP A 16 6.33 10.47 -0.47
N LYS A 17 6.74 11.43 -1.31
CA LYS A 17 6.22 11.59 -2.67
C LYS A 17 6.46 10.37 -3.55
N GLN A 18 7.57 9.66 -3.38
CA GLN A 18 7.86 8.46 -4.16
C GLN A 18 6.94 7.31 -3.75
N ALA A 19 6.73 7.15 -2.43
CA ALA A 19 5.78 6.17 -1.91
C ALA A 19 4.35 6.45 -2.37
N LEU A 20 3.91 7.71 -2.34
CA LEU A 20 2.58 8.12 -2.81
C LEU A 20 2.36 7.81 -4.29
N GLN A 21 3.37 8.06 -5.13
CA GLN A 21 3.27 7.75 -6.55
C GLN A 21 3.09 6.24 -6.77
N ARG A 22 3.91 5.42 -6.10
CA ARG A 22 3.81 3.95 -6.19
C ARG A 22 2.50 3.40 -5.65
N LEU A 23 2.04 3.93 -4.53
CA LEU A 23 0.73 3.61 -3.96
C LEU A 23 -0.39 3.91 -4.95
N LYS A 24 -0.32 5.04 -5.66
CA LYS A 24 -1.32 5.43 -6.64
C LYS A 24 -1.34 4.50 -7.85
N GLU A 25 -0.18 4.13 -8.36
CA GLU A 25 -0.06 3.16 -9.47
C GLU A 25 -0.60 1.78 -9.08
N VAL A 26 -0.22 1.31 -7.89
CA VAL A 26 -0.71 0.03 -7.39
C VAL A 26 -2.21 0.08 -7.11
N ALA A 27 -2.72 1.14 -6.49
CA ALA A 27 -4.14 1.29 -6.24
C ALA A 27 -4.96 1.23 -7.53
N GLU A 28 -4.50 1.86 -8.61
CA GLU A 28 -5.21 1.80 -9.91
C GLU A 28 -5.18 0.39 -10.50
N LYS A 29 -4.02 -0.28 -10.47
CA LYS A 29 -3.87 -1.66 -10.95
C LYS A 29 -4.75 -2.63 -10.15
N THR A 30 -4.69 -2.54 -8.82
CA THR A 30 -5.48 -3.30 -7.87
C THR A 30 -6.98 -3.07 -8.06
N ARG A 31 -7.42 -1.83 -8.35
CA ARG A 31 -8.84 -1.53 -8.62
C ARG A 31 -9.35 -2.25 -9.87
N ILE A 32 -8.53 -2.29 -10.92
CA ILE A 32 -8.84 -3.02 -12.16
C ILE A 32 -8.86 -4.53 -11.90
N GLU A 33 -7.87 -5.05 -11.18
CA GLU A 33 -7.83 -6.46 -10.79
C GLU A 33 -9.07 -6.84 -9.96
N LEU A 34 -9.43 -6.06 -8.93
CA LEU A 34 -10.62 -6.28 -8.10
C LEU A 34 -11.95 -6.14 -8.84
N SER A 35 -11.95 -5.57 -10.04
CA SER A 35 -13.14 -5.60 -10.91
C SER A 35 -13.36 -7.00 -11.51
N THR A 36 -12.32 -7.84 -11.53
CA THR A 36 -12.31 -9.18 -12.12
C THR A 36 -12.17 -10.28 -11.06
N VAL A 37 -11.34 -10.07 -10.05
CA VAL A 37 -11.09 -11.00 -8.94
C VAL A 37 -11.72 -10.50 -7.63
N LEU A 38 -12.06 -11.43 -6.73
CA LEU A 38 -12.69 -11.10 -5.44
C LEU A 38 -11.69 -10.54 -4.42
N GLU A 39 -10.42 -10.92 -4.54
CA GLU A 39 -9.33 -10.55 -3.66
C GLU A 39 -8.07 -10.26 -4.47
N THR A 40 -7.28 -9.30 -4.01
CA THR A 40 -5.95 -9.01 -4.57
C THR A 40 -4.99 -8.65 -3.43
N GLU A 41 -3.71 -8.94 -3.63
CA GLU A 41 -2.67 -8.66 -2.65
C GLU A 41 -1.76 -7.55 -3.16
N ILE A 42 -1.75 -6.42 -2.45
CA ILE A 42 -0.78 -5.37 -2.65
C ILE A 42 0.52 -5.77 -1.97
N ASN A 43 1.58 -5.91 -2.76
CA ASN A 43 2.94 -6.10 -2.28
C ASN A 43 3.86 -5.03 -2.86
N LEU A 44 4.18 -4.03 -2.05
CA LEU A 44 5.12 -2.96 -2.39
C LEU A 44 6.37 -3.08 -1.53
N PRO A 45 7.45 -3.67 -2.07
CA PRO A 45 8.69 -3.77 -1.34
C PRO A 45 9.40 -2.42 -1.27
N TYR A 46 10.08 -2.15 -0.14
CA TYR A 46 10.84 -0.91 0.08
C TYR A 46 9.99 0.36 -0.13
N ILE A 47 8.77 0.36 0.41
CA ILE A 47 7.85 1.49 0.25
C ILE A 47 8.32 2.73 1.02
N THR A 48 8.97 2.53 2.15
CA THR A 48 9.52 3.58 3.01
C THR A 48 10.58 2.99 3.93
N ALA A 49 11.33 3.82 4.66
CA ALA A 49 12.31 3.37 5.65
C ALA A 49 12.07 4.14 6.96
N ASP A 50 12.14 3.41 8.08
CA ASP A 50 12.10 3.99 9.42
C ASP A 50 13.44 3.77 10.14
N ALA A 51 13.60 4.27 11.36
CA ALA A 51 14.76 4.04 12.20
C ALA A 51 15.10 2.54 12.39
N SER A 52 14.11 1.65 12.22
CA SER A 52 14.29 0.19 12.29
C SER A 52 14.72 -0.47 10.96
N GLY A 53 14.78 0.30 9.85
CA GLY A 53 15.15 -0.19 8.53
C GLY A 53 14.06 -0.04 7.45
N PRO A 54 14.29 -0.61 6.25
CA PRO A 54 13.33 -0.55 5.15
C PRO A 54 12.05 -1.30 5.49
N LYS A 55 10.92 -0.75 5.06
CA LYS A 55 9.58 -1.27 5.29
C LYS A 55 8.93 -1.63 3.97
N HIS A 56 8.08 -2.64 4.04
CA HIS A 56 7.32 -3.17 2.92
C HIS A 56 5.83 -3.02 3.24
N LEU A 57 5.03 -2.70 2.23
CA LEU A 57 3.58 -2.71 2.35
C LEU A 57 3.07 -4.03 1.77
N LEU A 58 2.65 -4.94 2.66
CA LEU A 58 1.78 -6.06 2.30
C LEU A 58 0.38 -5.78 2.81
N MET A 59 -0.59 -5.69 1.90
CA MET A 59 -1.99 -5.46 2.24
C MET A 59 -2.88 -6.30 1.33
N LYS A 60 -3.70 -7.16 1.91
CA LYS A 60 -4.76 -7.86 1.18
C LYS A 60 -5.98 -6.97 1.10
N LEU A 61 -6.50 -6.79 -0.11
CA LEU A 61 -7.76 -6.12 -0.35
C LEU A 61 -8.76 -7.09 -0.91
N THR A 62 -10.02 -6.82 -0.58
CA THR A 62 -11.16 -7.59 -1.07
C THR A 62 -12.12 -6.62 -1.73
N ARG A 63 -12.82 -7.05 -2.78
CA ARG A 63 -13.78 -6.18 -3.48
C ARG A 63 -14.85 -5.58 -2.55
N SER A 64 -15.13 -6.24 -1.42
CA SER A 64 -16.13 -5.83 -0.44
C SER A 64 -15.66 -4.73 0.53
N LYS A 65 -14.37 -4.37 0.57
CA LYS A 65 -13.79 -3.38 1.50
C LYS A 65 -12.58 -2.64 0.95
#